data_AF-A0A1Q7UQB2-F1
#
_entry.id   AF-A0A1Q7UQB2-F1
#
_cell.length_a   1.000
_cell.length_b   1.000
_cell.length_c   1.000
_cell.angle_alpha   90.00
_cell.angle_beta   90.00
_cell.angle_gamma   90.00
#
_symmetry.space_group_name_H-M   'P 1'
#
loop_
_entity.id
_entity.type
_entity.pdbx_description
1 polymer ?
#
loop_
_entity_poly.entity_id
_entity_poly.type
_entity_poly.pdbx_seq_one_letter_code
_entity_poly.pdbx_strand_id
1 'polypeptide(L)'
;MNKVSKRIALLGVISPALFAVGAMAQPIQQHCTLAGNNPNIVIGGVESASSPWTVKSGSASLDASGKLRVRVRDLILPATGDAGPVTAVSASLVCGGSGGTVQSQTAPVPLSMKGNANLHGHIAVPSLCFGPVVLVHIAAVNGNPIPQPGPWIAATGGMNKASH
;
A
#
# COMPACT_ATOMS: atom_id res chain seq x y z
N MET A 1 -38.76 45.47 -55.05
CA MET A 1 -37.71 44.45 -54.80
C MET A 1 -37.10 44.69 -53.42
N ASN A 2 -37.20 43.67 -52.57
CA ASN A 2 -36.51 43.41 -51.30
C ASN A 2 -35.00 43.78 -51.32
N LYS A 3 -34.21 43.96 -50.25
CA LYS A 3 -34.32 43.80 -48.78
C LYS A 3 -32.99 44.33 -48.18
N VAL A 4 -33.05 44.77 -46.91
CA VAL A 4 -32.03 44.57 -45.85
C VAL A 4 -30.73 45.37 -45.93
N SER A 5 -30.60 46.36 -45.02
CA SER A 5 -29.31 46.86 -44.55
C SER A 5 -29.01 46.23 -43.18
N LYS A 6 -27.90 45.50 -43.05
CA LYS A 6 -27.54 44.67 -41.89
C LYS A 6 -26.61 45.42 -40.93
N ARG A 7 -26.78 45.09 -39.66
CA ARG A 7 -26.38 45.81 -38.44
C ARG A 7 -24.88 45.78 -38.13
N ILE A 8 -24.44 46.86 -37.50
CA ILE A 8 -23.16 47.09 -36.81
C ILE A 8 -22.98 46.05 -35.70
N ALA A 9 -21.83 45.39 -35.65
CA ALA A 9 -21.42 44.50 -34.55
C ALA A 9 -20.32 45.19 -33.72
N LEU A 10 -20.64 45.55 -32.48
CA LEU A 10 -19.66 45.92 -31.46
C LEU A 10 -18.92 44.66 -30.98
N LEU A 11 -17.60 44.66 -31.07
CA LEU A 11 -16.72 43.68 -30.43
C LEU A 11 -16.53 44.03 -28.96
N GLY A 12 -17.15 43.25 -28.07
CA GLY A 12 -16.98 43.36 -26.62
C GLY A 12 -15.62 42.81 -26.18
N VAL A 13 -14.90 43.60 -25.40
CA VAL A 13 -13.61 43.24 -24.78
C VAL A 13 -13.89 42.34 -23.59
N ILE A 14 -13.59 41.04 -23.70
CA ILE A 14 -13.66 40.10 -22.60
C ILE A 14 -12.30 40.11 -21.90
N SER A 15 -12.23 40.72 -20.71
CA SER A 15 -11.06 40.64 -19.84
C SER A 15 -11.02 39.27 -19.15
N PRO A 16 -9.98 38.44 -19.34
CA PRO A 16 -9.85 37.20 -18.59
C PRO A 16 -9.35 37.51 -17.17
N ALA A 17 -10.23 37.38 -16.18
CA ALA A 17 -9.82 37.31 -14.78
C ALA A 17 -9.04 36.00 -14.57
N LEU A 18 -7.75 36.10 -14.27
CA LEU A 18 -6.92 34.95 -13.88
C LEU A 18 -7.38 34.43 -12.52
N PHE A 19 -8.13 33.33 -12.51
CA PHE A 19 -8.29 32.52 -11.31
C PHE A 19 -7.07 31.60 -11.16
N ALA A 20 -6.06 32.05 -10.42
CA ALA A 20 -4.98 31.19 -9.96
C ALA A 20 -5.48 30.32 -8.80
N VAL A 21 -6.18 29.22 -9.12
CA VAL A 21 -6.48 28.17 -8.14
C VAL A 21 -5.19 27.38 -7.92
N GLY A 22 -4.49 27.65 -6.82
CA GLY A 22 -3.38 26.83 -6.38
C GLY A 22 -3.87 25.44 -6.03
N ALA A 23 -3.45 24.41 -6.78
CA ALA A 23 -3.66 23.03 -6.41
C ALA A 23 -2.82 22.74 -5.15
N MET A 24 -3.46 22.73 -3.98
CA MET A 24 -2.85 22.15 -2.79
C MET A 24 -2.72 20.65 -3.06
N ALA A 25 -1.52 20.18 -3.41
CA ALA A 25 -1.24 18.76 -3.54
C ALA A 25 -1.53 18.10 -2.19
N GLN A 26 -2.64 17.37 -2.09
CA GLN A 26 -2.94 16.57 -0.92
C GLN A 26 -1.79 15.55 -0.76
N PRO A 27 -1.28 15.32 0.46
CA PRO A 27 -0.25 14.33 0.68
C PRO A 27 -0.75 13.00 0.11
N ILE A 28 0.03 12.39 -0.79
CA ILE A 28 -0.32 11.13 -1.44
C ILE A 28 -0.39 10.05 -0.35
N GLN A 29 -1.58 9.81 0.19
CA GLN A 29 -1.85 8.65 1.02
C GLN A 29 -2.11 7.49 0.09
N GLN A 30 -1.08 6.70 -0.19
CA GLN A 30 -1.25 5.46 -0.94
C GLN A 30 -2.10 4.51 -0.09
N HIS A 31 -3.32 4.18 -0.51
CA HIS A 31 -4.15 3.17 0.15
C HIS A 31 -4.16 1.92 -0.70
N CYS A 32 -3.32 0.95 -0.35
CA CYS A 32 -3.24 -0.33 -1.07
C CYS A 32 -3.92 -1.44 -0.27
N THR A 33 -4.79 -2.21 -0.93
CA THR A 33 -5.38 -3.41 -0.34
C THR A 33 -4.31 -4.49 -0.16
N LEU A 34 -4.36 -5.20 0.97
CA LEU A 34 -3.54 -6.38 1.23
C LEU A 34 -4.22 -7.64 0.72
N ALA A 35 -3.46 -8.49 0.05
CA ALA A 35 -3.82 -9.86 -0.27
C ALA A 35 -2.93 -10.82 0.51
N GLY A 36 -3.50 -11.97 0.89
CA GLY A 36 -2.70 -13.06 1.45
C GLY A 36 -1.80 -13.72 0.40
N ASN A 37 -0.83 -14.51 0.84
CA ASN A 37 0.14 -15.12 -0.08
C ASN A 37 -0.38 -16.40 -0.74
N ASN A 38 0.29 -16.75 -1.85
CA ASN A 38 0.40 -18.11 -2.34
C ASN A 38 1.83 -18.63 -2.07
N PRO A 39 2.03 -19.93 -1.80
CA PRO A 39 3.37 -20.48 -1.59
C PRO A 39 4.28 -20.36 -2.83
N ASN A 40 5.60 -20.45 -2.60
CA ASN A 40 6.66 -20.46 -3.62
C ASN A 40 6.75 -19.17 -4.46
N ILE A 41 6.42 -18.02 -3.88
CA ILE A 41 6.55 -16.72 -4.53
C ILE A 41 7.61 -15.89 -3.81
N VAL A 42 8.52 -15.28 -4.57
CA VAL A 42 9.54 -14.37 -4.05
C VAL A 42 9.22 -12.95 -4.46
N ILE A 43 9.19 -12.03 -3.48
CA ILE A 43 9.04 -10.59 -3.71
C ILE A 43 10.16 -9.88 -2.98
N GLY A 44 10.94 -9.09 -3.70
CA GLY A 44 11.96 -8.28 -3.06
C GLY A 44 13.11 -9.09 -2.43
N GLY A 45 13.33 -10.31 -2.92
CA GLY A 45 14.24 -11.29 -2.30
C GLY A 45 13.67 -12.01 -1.06
N VAL A 46 12.41 -11.78 -0.70
CA VAL A 46 11.75 -12.42 0.44
C VAL A 46 10.82 -13.52 -0.05
N GLU A 47 11.01 -14.73 0.47
CA GLU A 47 10.15 -15.87 0.18
C GLU A 47 8.80 -15.75 0.88
N SER A 48 7.74 -16.21 0.22
CA SER A 48 6.41 -16.38 0.81
C SER A 48 6.42 -17.51 1.84
N ALA A 49 5.54 -17.46 2.82
CA ALA A 49 5.29 -18.62 3.67
C ALA A 49 4.85 -19.86 2.85
N SER A 50 5.21 -21.05 3.34
CA SER A 50 4.91 -22.33 2.68
C SER A 50 3.43 -22.70 2.71
N SER A 51 2.67 -22.18 3.67
CA SER A 51 1.21 -22.30 3.70
C SER A 51 0.57 -21.07 3.04
N PRO A 52 -0.58 -21.24 2.36
CA PRO A 52 -1.36 -20.10 1.89
C PRO A 52 -1.97 -19.36 3.08
N TRP A 53 -2.01 -18.04 2.98
CA TRP A 53 -2.72 -17.18 3.91
C TRP A 53 -3.79 -16.41 3.17
N THR A 54 -4.88 -16.08 3.86
CA THR A 54 -5.92 -15.20 3.33
C THR A 54 -6.07 -14.00 4.24
N VAL A 55 -6.54 -12.89 3.65
CA VAL A 55 -6.86 -11.66 4.37
C VAL A 55 -8.29 -11.29 4.01
N LYS A 56 -9.17 -11.15 4.99
CA LYS A 56 -10.54 -10.67 4.73
C LYS A 56 -10.56 -9.20 4.34
N SER A 57 -9.80 -8.39 5.06
CA SER A 57 -9.59 -6.99 4.69
C SER A 57 -8.27 -6.50 5.25
N GLY A 58 -7.56 -5.70 4.47
CA GLY A 58 -6.32 -5.12 4.94
C GLY A 58 -5.92 -3.95 4.06
N SER A 59 -5.22 -3.00 4.66
CA SER A 59 -4.76 -1.80 3.98
C SER A 59 -3.37 -1.42 4.48
N ALA A 60 -2.52 -0.97 3.57
CA ALA A 60 -1.28 -0.30 3.90
C ALA A 60 -1.32 1.14 3.38
N SER A 61 -0.72 2.05 4.15
CA SER A 61 -0.44 3.41 3.74
C SER A 61 0.95 3.83 4.14
N LEU A 62 1.65 4.45 3.20
CA LEU A 62 2.98 4.98 3.35
C LEU A 62 2.97 6.42 2.84
N ASP A 63 3.50 7.34 3.63
CA ASP A 63 3.71 8.72 3.19
C ASP A 63 5.18 8.99 2.82
N ALA A 64 5.42 10.14 2.20
CA ALA A 64 6.75 10.57 1.77
C ALA A 64 7.75 10.77 2.93
N SER A 65 7.26 10.88 4.17
CA SER A 65 8.14 10.94 5.34
C SER A 65 8.65 9.56 5.76
N GLY A 66 8.04 8.47 5.27
CA GLY A 66 8.36 7.11 5.68
C GLY A 66 7.47 6.57 6.79
N LYS A 67 6.38 7.27 7.13
CA LYS A 67 5.41 6.78 8.09
C LYS A 67 4.55 5.68 7.46
N LEU A 68 4.78 4.44 7.90
CA LEU A 68 4.03 3.28 7.48
C LEU A 68 2.92 2.96 8.48
N ARG A 69 1.71 2.77 7.95
CA ARG A 69 0.58 2.21 8.69
C ARG A 69 0.03 1.02 7.92
N VAL A 70 -0.07 -0.11 8.60
CA VAL A 70 -0.66 -1.33 8.07
C VAL A 70 -1.73 -1.81 9.03
N ARG A 71 -2.92 -2.06 8.50
CA ARG A 71 -4.03 -2.65 9.24
C ARG A 71 -4.43 -3.93 8.55
N VAL A 72 -4.47 -5.03 9.30
CA VAL A 72 -4.88 -6.32 8.78
C VAL A 72 -5.98 -6.90 9.65
N ARG A 73 -7.01 -7.43 8.99
CA ARG A 73 -8.14 -8.11 9.60
C ARG A 73 -8.26 -9.49 8.98
N ASP A 74 -8.35 -10.49 9.86
CA ASP A 74 -8.57 -11.88 9.46
C ASP A 74 -7.45 -12.37 8.52
N LEU A 75 -6.20 -12.08 8.86
CA LEU A 75 -5.02 -12.70 8.27
C LEU A 75 -4.83 -14.07 8.90
N ILE A 76 -5.30 -15.10 8.22
CA ILE A 76 -5.41 -16.45 8.77
C ILE A 76 -4.92 -17.51 7.78
N LEU A 77 -4.59 -18.68 8.32
CA LEU A 77 -4.41 -19.91 7.59
C LEU A 77 -5.80 -20.48 7.26
N PRO A 78 -6.17 -20.65 5.98
CA PRO A 78 -7.47 -21.20 5.62
C PRO A 78 -7.73 -22.61 6.19
N ALA A 79 -6.66 -23.40 6.39
CA ALA A 79 -6.75 -24.76 6.88
C ALA A 79 -7.21 -24.85 8.35
N THR A 80 -6.87 -23.85 9.18
CA THR A 80 -7.23 -23.83 10.61
C THR A 80 -8.27 -22.77 10.94
N GLY A 81 -8.47 -21.79 10.08
CA GLY A 81 -9.40 -20.67 10.33
C GLY A 81 -8.85 -19.63 11.29
N ASP A 82 -7.54 -19.66 11.60
CA ASP A 82 -6.89 -18.77 12.58
C ASP A 82 -5.43 -18.46 12.18
N ALA A 83 -4.72 -17.71 13.02
CA ALA A 83 -3.31 -17.37 12.82
C ALA A 83 -2.32 -18.54 13.08
N GLY A 84 -2.82 -19.73 13.46
CA GLY A 84 -2.00 -20.87 13.84
C GLY A 84 -0.94 -20.51 14.89
N PRO A 85 0.31 -20.96 14.73
CA PRO A 85 1.37 -20.68 15.70
C PRO A 85 2.00 -19.29 15.54
N VAL A 86 1.59 -18.49 14.55
CA VAL A 86 2.14 -17.14 14.33
C VAL A 86 1.59 -16.19 15.38
N THR A 87 2.50 -15.57 16.13
CA THR A 87 2.17 -14.74 17.30
C THR A 87 2.55 -13.27 17.11
N ALA A 88 3.45 -12.96 16.18
CA ALA A 88 3.79 -11.59 15.83
C ALA A 88 4.07 -11.45 14.33
N VAL A 89 3.81 -10.25 13.82
CA VAL A 89 4.08 -9.86 12.43
C VAL A 89 4.85 -8.55 12.38
N SER A 90 5.66 -8.40 11.34
CA SER A 90 6.34 -7.14 10.98
C SER A 90 5.95 -6.74 9.57
N ALA A 91 6.18 -5.49 9.19
CA ALA A 91 6.01 -5.02 7.82
C ALA A 91 7.29 -4.44 7.24
N SER A 92 7.52 -4.62 5.94
CA SER A 92 8.63 -4.03 5.21
C SER A 92 8.17 -3.35 3.92
N LEU A 93 9.03 -2.48 3.38
CA LEU A 93 8.87 -1.88 2.06
C LEU A 93 9.88 -2.47 1.10
N VAL A 94 9.38 -2.92 -0.05
CA VAL A 94 10.16 -3.28 -1.22
C VAL A 94 10.00 -2.19 -2.27
N CYS A 95 11.12 -1.69 -2.79
CA CYS A 95 11.16 -0.78 -3.93
C CYS A 95 11.70 -1.53 -5.14
N GLY A 96 11.09 -1.36 -6.32
CA GLY A 96 11.39 -2.09 -7.55
C GLY A 96 10.39 -3.18 -7.91
N GLY A 97 9.22 -3.23 -7.27
CA GLY A 97 8.22 -4.28 -7.48
C GLY A 97 8.70 -5.66 -7.01
N SER A 98 8.28 -6.73 -7.71
CA SER A 98 8.62 -8.11 -7.34
C SER A 98 10.12 -8.42 -7.43
N GLY A 99 10.84 -7.77 -8.34
CA GLY A 99 12.30 -7.88 -8.50
C GLY A 99 13.10 -6.89 -7.64
N GLY A 100 12.45 -6.17 -6.73
CA GLY A 100 13.08 -5.17 -5.88
C GLY A 100 13.95 -5.74 -4.75
N THR A 101 14.25 -4.90 -3.77
CA THR A 101 14.87 -5.32 -2.50
C THR A 101 14.16 -4.68 -1.31
N VAL A 102 14.15 -5.40 -0.19
CA VAL A 102 13.69 -4.85 1.10
C VAL A 102 14.56 -3.67 1.50
N GLN A 103 13.94 -2.51 1.71
CA GLN A 103 14.64 -1.29 2.13
C GLN A 103 14.73 -1.18 3.64
N SER A 104 13.62 -1.43 4.32
CA SER A 104 13.49 -1.24 5.76
C SER A 104 12.30 -2.02 6.29
N GLN A 105 12.34 -2.35 7.58
CA GLN A 105 11.29 -3.06 8.28
C GLN A 105 10.82 -2.30 9.53
N THR A 106 9.59 -2.58 9.94
CA THR A 106 9.00 -2.10 11.20
C THR A 106 9.34 -3.07 12.34
N ALA A 107 9.20 -2.58 13.58
CA ALA A 107 9.24 -3.46 14.74
C ALA A 107 8.08 -4.49 14.69
N PRO A 108 8.28 -5.71 15.20
CA PRO A 108 7.21 -6.68 15.34
C PRO A 108 6.06 -6.18 16.20
N VAL A 109 4.84 -6.53 15.84
CA VAL A 109 3.64 -6.34 16.67
C VAL A 109 2.90 -7.66 16.84
N PRO A 110 2.13 -7.83 17.95
CA PRO A 110 1.32 -9.03 18.14
C PRO A 110 0.30 -9.24 17.01
N LEU A 111 0.15 -10.49 16.59
CA LEU A 111 -0.95 -10.96 15.75
C LEU A 111 -1.95 -11.69 16.64
N SER A 112 -3.20 -11.24 16.68
CA SER A 112 -4.23 -11.98 17.44
C SER A 112 -4.49 -13.34 16.80
N MET A 113 -4.98 -14.32 17.56
CA MET A 113 -5.46 -15.61 17.00
C MET A 113 -6.47 -15.43 15.85
N LYS A 114 -7.32 -14.39 15.89
CA LYS A 114 -8.26 -14.02 14.80
C LYS A 114 -7.61 -13.27 13.62
N GLY A 115 -6.29 -13.32 13.47
CA GLY A 115 -5.58 -12.69 12.36
C GLY A 115 -5.62 -11.16 12.31
N ASN A 116 -5.77 -10.46 13.45
CA ASN A 116 -5.80 -8.99 13.49
C ASN A 116 -4.47 -8.41 13.96
N ALA A 117 -3.98 -7.40 13.25
CA ALA A 117 -2.80 -6.63 13.63
C ALA A 117 -2.91 -5.18 13.13
N ASN A 118 -2.33 -4.25 13.88
CA ASN A 118 -2.10 -2.88 13.44
C ASN A 118 -0.61 -2.57 13.60
N LEU A 119 0.08 -2.34 12.50
CA LEU A 119 1.50 -1.98 12.48
C LEU A 119 1.61 -0.48 12.21
N HIS A 120 2.24 0.23 13.13
CA HIS A 120 2.62 1.62 12.94
C HIS A 120 4.13 1.72 13.12
N GLY A 121 4.81 2.29 12.13
CA GLY A 121 6.24 2.44 12.21
C GLY A 121 6.75 3.49 11.24
N HIS A 122 8.05 3.70 11.33
CA HIS A 122 8.79 4.54 10.40
C HIS A 122 9.78 3.66 9.66
N ILE A 123 9.84 3.80 8.34
CA ILE A 123 10.74 3.05 7.48
C ILE A 123 11.53 4.02 6.61
N ALA A 124 12.80 3.70 6.36
CA ALA A 124 13.59 4.47 5.42
C ALA A 124 12.99 4.29 4.01
N VAL A 125 12.57 5.40 3.40
CA VAL A 125 12.06 5.44 2.02
C VAL A 125 13.10 6.14 1.15
N PRO A 126 13.69 5.45 0.16
CA PRO A 126 14.58 6.09 -0.80
C PRO A 126 13.87 7.24 -1.53
N SER A 127 14.64 8.24 -1.99
CA SER A 127 14.10 9.37 -2.76
C SER A 127 13.35 8.94 -4.02
N LEU A 128 13.71 7.77 -4.58
CA LEU A 128 12.98 7.12 -5.66
C LEU A 128 12.63 5.67 -5.26
N CYS A 129 11.33 5.39 -5.09
CA CYS A 129 10.81 4.06 -4.85
C CYS A 129 9.76 3.71 -5.91
N PHE A 130 10.21 3.14 -7.03
CA PHE A 130 9.30 2.70 -8.08
C PHE A 130 8.58 1.42 -7.68
N GLY A 131 7.27 1.35 -7.92
CA GLY A 131 6.46 0.16 -7.62
C GLY A 131 6.58 -0.31 -6.16
N PRO A 132 6.23 0.54 -5.17
CA PRO A 132 6.33 0.17 -3.76
C PRO A 132 5.41 -1.01 -3.45
N VAL A 133 5.96 -2.04 -2.80
CA VAL A 133 5.20 -3.18 -2.26
C VAL A 133 5.44 -3.25 -0.77
N VAL A 134 4.37 -3.21 0.02
CA VAL A 134 4.44 -3.48 1.45
C VAL A 134 4.21 -4.96 1.67
N LEU A 135 5.17 -5.60 2.33
CA LEU A 135 5.08 -7.00 2.75
C LEU A 135 4.79 -7.07 4.25
N VAL A 136 3.94 -8.02 4.65
CA VAL A 136 3.72 -8.41 6.05
C VAL A 136 4.37 -9.77 6.26
N HIS A 137 5.25 -9.86 7.24
CA HIS A 137 6.11 -11.01 7.52
C HIS A 137 5.75 -11.67 8.83
N ILE A 138 6.07 -12.95 8.94
CA ILE A 138 6.12 -13.64 10.23
C ILE A 138 7.30 -13.09 11.02
N ALA A 139 7.04 -12.60 12.24
CA ALA A 139 8.06 -12.08 13.14
C ALA A 139 8.29 -12.97 14.37
N ALA A 140 7.28 -13.70 14.82
CA ALA A 140 7.41 -14.67 15.91
C ALA A 140 6.45 -15.84 15.77
N VAL A 141 6.89 -17.01 16.23
CA VAL A 141 6.13 -18.26 16.25
C VAL A 141 6.15 -18.81 17.68
N ASN A 142 4.97 -19.14 18.22
CA ASN A 142 4.81 -19.59 19.62
C ASN A 142 5.46 -18.64 20.64
N GLY A 143 5.42 -17.32 20.39
CA GLY A 143 6.04 -16.30 21.23
C GLY A 143 7.55 -16.10 21.02
N ASN A 144 8.20 -16.93 20.21
CA ASN A 144 9.64 -16.84 19.96
C ASN A 144 9.91 -16.07 18.66
N PRO A 145 10.72 -14.99 18.69
CA PRO A 145 11.13 -14.27 17.49
C PRO A 145 11.89 -15.16 16.51
N ILE A 146 11.71 -14.91 15.21
CA ILE A 146 12.47 -15.58 14.14
C ILE A 146 13.37 -14.59 13.39
N PRO A 147 14.42 -15.05 12.69
CA PRO A 147 15.25 -14.18 11.85
C PRO A 147 14.42 -13.33 10.88
N GLN A 148 14.78 -12.05 10.71
CA GLN A 148 14.06 -11.09 9.88
C GLN A 148 14.87 -10.68 8.64
N PRO A 149 14.23 -10.45 7.47
CA PRO A 149 12.80 -10.61 7.19
C PRO A 149 12.38 -12.09 7.21
N GLY A 150 11.32 -12.40 7.97
CA GLY A 150 10.70 -13.71 7.91
C GLY A 150 9.89 -13.90 6.61
N PRO A 151 9.37 -15.10 6.37
CA PRO A 151 8.51 -15.35 5.21
C PRO A 151 7.32 -14.39 5.18
N TRP A 152 6.98 -13.87 4.00
CA TRP A 152 5.84 -12.97 3.85
C TRP A 152 4.53 -13.75 3.72
N ILE A 153 3.48 -13.23 4.35
CA ILE A 153 2.15 -13.86 4.44
C ILE A 153 1.04 -12.96 3.91
N ALA A 154 1.32 -11.66 3.75
CA ALA A 154 0.47 -10.76 2.99
C ALA A 154 1.31 -9.71 2.26
N ALA A 155 0.80 -9.21 1.15
CA ALA A 155 1.43 -8.17 0.36
C ALA A 155 0.39 -7.21 -0.20
N THR A 156 0.79 -5.96 -0.42
CA THR A 156 -0.05 -5.03 -1.19
C THR A 156 -0.06 -5.43 -2.65
N GLY A 157 -1.24 -5.45 -3.28
CA GLY A 157 -1.34 -5.60 -4.72
C GLY A 157 -0.69 -4.43 -5.45
N GLY A 158 -0.01 -4.69 -6.58
CA GLY A 158 0.49 -3.64 -7.46
C GLY A 158 -0.64 -2.71 -7.87
N MET A 159 -0.51 -1.43 -7.51
CA MET A 159 -1.33 -0.26 -7.85
C MET A 159 -2.53 -0.55 -8.78
N ASN A 160 -3.75 -0.68 -8.21
CA ASN A 160 -4.95 -0.56 -9.03
C ASN A 160 -5.08 0.88 -9.53
N LYS A 161 -5.40 1.01 -10.83
CA LYS A 161 -5.50 2.26 -11.59
C LYS A 161 -6.22 3.36 -10.80
N ALA A 162 -5.66 4.57 -10.85
CA ALA A 162 -6.42 5.79 -10.60
C ALA A 162 -7.72 5.72 -11.41
N SER A 163 -8.85 5.74 -10.71
CA SER A 163 -10.16 5.86 -11.33
C SER A 163 -10.21 7.26 -11.95
N HIS A 164 -10.17 7.31 -13.28
CA HIS A 164 -10.61 8.46 -14.07
C HIS A 164 -12.12 8.34 -14.29
#